data_AF-A0A954IPU4-F1
#
_entry.id   AF-A0A954IPU4-F1
#
_cell.length_a   1.000
_cell.length_b   1.000
_cell.length_c   1.000
_cell.angle_alpha   90.00
_cell.angle_beta   90.00
_cell.angle_gamma   90.00
#
_symmetry.space_group_name_H-M   'P 1'
#
loop_
_entity.id
_entity.type
_entity.pdbx_description
1 polymer ?
#
loop_
_entity_poly.entity_id
_entity_poly.type
_entity_poly.pdbx_seq_one_letter_code
_entity_poly.pdbx_strand_id
1 'polypeptide(L)'
;AKRSAAELMWKSAAAILATGARAAGTLLQSHLLRAIHECRSQGLHRLAAAGLRVMQNVRLLREENDAFRSEDLVSDFAELLRVAWTLSRTEQAPGREWLGVARRKFTPAGSLRLRGLFTEPILTRSGYSGVVTYLLADDETIFSVSNVRPGNASRILEAYQTGAEVGGLSVPHQALNRQSLLMQKATRSVDGRLGGGKECRAITLESDGWNSEVVTRRFAVPLHDQVQRVFASESPIPSEQPAGWDLLFLAGTILGSDGENLFLALKDQPGVVRLKIATDHPALPFRENLELLARVPGLPIRCIARMVLSSPGDALALALSPMSDEESPSLCQLPDDWQSIVNLGIDNLKRGFFQKAHPQPHVVEASSVNEAAADGLDFVRRRLQAVALGGRHALPTGRVGAAVSDARSLDAHLQPTAASLLKGLAQCAIESRTDLLGTRFPPDPSHLAERWLAGAIYEETARRHFQKWNWQRVGN
;
A
#
# COMPACT_ATOMS: atom_id res chain seq x y z
N ALA A 1 -3.30 -33.83 -3.19
CA ALA A 1 -2.75 -33.00 -4.29
C ALA A 1 -2.46 -31.57 -3.82
N LYS A 2 -3.46 -30.69 -3.63
CA LYS A 2 -3.23 -29.30 -3.15
C LYS A 2 -2.43 -29.19 -1.84
N ARG A 3 -2.81 -29.97 -0.81
CA ARG A 3 -2.08 -30.01 0.47
C ARG A 3 -0.61 -30.39 0.28
N SER A 4 -0.34 -31.44 -0.49
CA SER A 4 1.01 -31.92 -0.80
C SER A 4 1.83 -30.88 -1.58
N ALA A 5 1.21 -30.12 -2.49
CA ALA A 5 1.86 -29.01 -3.18
C ALA A 5 2.23 -27.86 -2.22
N ALA A 6 1.34 -27.53 -1.27
CA ALA A 6 1.61 -26.55 -0.23
C ALA A 6 2.72 -27.01 0.73
N GLU A 7 2.75 -28.28 1.12
CA GLU A 7 3.82 -28.87 1.92
C GLU A 7 5.18 -28.85 1.19
N LEU A 8 5.19 -29.13 -0.11
CA LEU A 8 6.40 -29.05 -0.92
C LEU A 8 6.94 -27.61 -0.98
N MET A 9 6.04 -26.63 -1.12
CA MET A 9 6.40 -25.22 -1.06
C MET A 9 6.94 -24.83 0.31
N TRP A 10 6.25 -25.22 1.39
CA TRP A 10 6.69 -24.99 2.77
C TRP A 10 8.12 -25.49 2.99
N LYS A 11 8.39 -26.76 2.64
CA LYS A 11 9.71 -27.38 2.80
C LYS A 11 10.79 -26.64 2.00
N SER A 12 10.47 -26.23 0.77
CA SER A 12 11.41 -25.51 -0.11
C SER A 12 11.71 -24.10 0.42
N ALA A 13 10.70 -23.36 0.86
CA ALA A 13 10.84 -22.04 1.48
C ALA A 13 11.61 -22.11 2.81
N ALA A 14 11.29 -23.08 3.66
CA ALA A 14 11.97 -23.32 4.92
C ALA A 14 13.46 -23.63 4.72
N ALA A 15 13.79 -24.46 3.72
CA ALA A 15 15.18 -24.76 3.39
C ALA A 15 15.97 -23.51 2.96
N ILE A 16 15.39 -22.67 2.10
CA ILE A 16 16.01 -21.39 1.72
C ILE A 16 16.16 -20.47 2.93
N LEU A 17 15.13 -20.33 3.76
CA LEU A 17 15.19 -19.50 4.97
C LEU A 17 16.28 -19.99 5.93
N ALA A 18 16.42 -21.29 6.11
CA ALA A 18 17.43 -21.85 7.02
C ALA A 18 18.87 -21.72 6.49
N THR A 19 19.06 -21.73 5.16
CA THR A 19 20.34 -21.46 4.51
C THR A 19 20.62 -19.95 4.41
N GLY A 20 19.59 -19.13 4.28
CA GLY A 20 19.66 -17.70 4.00
C GLY A 20 19.66 -17.40 2.51
N ALA A 21 18.97 -16.32 2.12
CA ALA A 21 18.86 -15.90 0.72
C ALA A 21 20.22 -15.67 0.04
N ARG A 22 21.24 -15.20 0.77
CA ARG A 22 22.60 -15.00 0.24
C ARG A 22 23.29 -16.31 -0.16
N ALA A 23 22.98 -17.39 0.54
CA ALA A 23 23.58 -18.71 0.32
C ALA A 23 22.63 -19.68 -0.41
N ALA A 24 21.50 -19.18 -0.93
CA ALA A 24 20.51 -19.98 -1.65
C ALA A 24 21.04 -20.41 -3.02
N GLY A 25 21.80 -21.51 -3.06
CA GLY A 25 22.39 -22.06 -4.27
C GLY A 25 21.37 -22.57 -5.30
N THR A 26 21.86 -22.95 -6.48
CA THR A 26 21.03 -23.39 -7.62
C THR A 26 20.08 -24.52 -7.27
N LEU A 27 20.50 -25.50 -6.47
CA LEU A 27 19.66 -26.63 -6.06
C LEU A 27 18.41 -26.17 -5.29
N LEU A 28 18.57 -25.26 -4.31
CA LEU A 28 17.46 -24.73 -3.53
C LEU A 28 16.50 -23.90 -4.39
N GLN A 29 17.05 -23.12 -5.33
CA GLN A 29 16.25 -22.36 -6.31
C GLN A 29 15.47 -23.30 -7.24
N SER A 30 16.08 -24.38 -7.72
CA SER A 30 15.41 -25.40 -8.53
C SER A 30 14.28 -26.11 -7.77
N HIS A 31 14.47 -26.43 -6.50
CA HIS A 31 13.42 -26.99 -5.65
C HIS A 31 12.25 -26.01 -5.47
N LEU A 32 12.53 -24.73 -5.22
CA LEU A 32 11.50 -23.70 -5.14
C LEU A 32 10.74 -23.55 -6.46
N LEU A 33 11.43 -23.49 -7.60
CA LEU A 33 10.80 -23.40 -8.93
C LEU A 33 9.91 -24.62 -9.24
N ARG A 34 10.34 -25.82 -8.84
CA ARG A 34 9.51 -27.03 -8.92
C ARG A 34 8.26 -26.90 -8.05
N ALA A 35 8.39 -26.43 -6.81
CA ALA A 35 7.25 -26.22 -5.91
C ALA A 35 6.27 -25.17 -6.47
N ILE A 36 6.78 -24.10 -7.09
CA ILE A 36 5.98 -23.09 -7.79
C ILE A 36 5.18 -23.72 -8.94
N HIS A 37 5.82 -24.56 -9.75
CA HIS A 37 5.15 -25.25 -10.86
C HIS A 37 4.03 -26.16 -10.37
N GLU A 38 4.29 -26.95 -9.32
CA GLU A 38 3.27 -27.81 -8.71
C GLU A 38 2.12 -26.99 -8.10
N CYS A 39 2.40 -25.86 -7.47
CA CYS A 39 1.35 -24.97 -6.97
C CYS A 39 0.47 -24.46 -8.13
N ARG A 40 1.06 -24.10 -9.27
CA ARG A 40 0.30 -23.67 -10.46
C ARG A 40 -0.56 -24.78 -11.04
N SER A 41 -0.04 -26.00 -11.16
CA SER A 41 -0.80 -27.15 -11.69
C SER A 41 -2.02 -27.47 -10.81
N GLN A 42 -1.91 -27.23 -9.51
CA GLN A 42 -3.00 -27.43 -8.54
C GLN A 42 -3.90 -26.20 -8.31
N GLY A 43 -3.68 -25.09 -9.04
CA GLY A 43 -4.47 -23.86 -8.91
C GLY A 43 -4.22 -23.04 -7.63
N LEU A 44 -3.06 -23.23 -6.98
CA LEU A 44 -2.60 -22.44 -5.82
C LEU A 44 -1.85 -21.19 -6.30
N HIS A 45 -2.56 -20.29 -6.98
CA HIS A 45 -1.99 -19.13 -7.66
C HIS A 45 -1.31 -18.13 -6.72
N ARG A 46 -1.90 -17.86 -5.54
CA ARG A 46 -1.32 -16.97 -4.53
C ARG A 46 0.01 -17.51 -4.03
N LEU A 47 0.03 -18.80 -3.70
CA LEU A 47 1.23 -19.47 -3.21
C LEU A 47 2.34 -19.51 -4.27
N ALA A 48 1.98 -19.79 -5.53
CA ALA A 48 2.92 -19.73 -6.65
C ALA A 48 3.47 -18.32 -6.91
N ALA A 49 2.64 -17.29 -6.79
CA ALA A 49 3.05 -15.90 -6.96
C ALA A 49 4.00 -15.45 -5.85
N ALA A 50 3.69 -15.77 -4.58
CA ALA A 50 4.58 -15.48 -3.45
C ALA A 50 5.93 -16.17 -3.60
N GLY A 51 5.95 -17.44 -4.02
CA GLY A 51 7.18 -18.17 -4.30
C GLY A 51 8.05 -17.51 -5.40
N LEU A 52 7.41 -16.96 -6.45
CA LEU A 52 8.13 -16.26 -7.51
C LEU A 52 8.74 -14.94 -7.04
N ARG A 53 8.06 -14.19 -6.17
CA ARG A 53 8.62 -12.94 -5.64
C ARG A 53 9.81 -13.19 -4.71
N VAL A 54 9.77 -14.23 -3.87
CA VAL A 54 10.95 -14.70 -3.14
C VAL A 54 12.10 -15.06 -4.09
N MET A 55 11.82 -15.83 -5.15
CA MET A 55 12.82 -16.19 -6.16
C MET A 55 13.41 -14.96 -6.85
N GLN A 56 12.58 -13.96 -7.18
CA GLN A 56 13.04 -12.70 -7.78
C GLN A 56 13.92 -11.91 -6.81
N ASN A 57 13.54 -11.77 -5.54
CA ASN A 57 14.36 -11.10 -4.54
C ASN A 57 15.70 -11.81 -4.30
N VAL A 58 15.75 -13.14 -4.33
CA VAL A 58 17.01 -13.92 -4.26
C VAL A 58 17.91 -13.61 -5.46
N ARG A 59 17.35 -13.45 -6.67
CA ARG A 59 18.13 -13.06 -7.87
C ARG A 59 18.66 -11.64 -7.76
N LEU A 60 17.80 -10.68 -7.43
CA LEU A 60 18.19 -9.28 -7.26
C LEU A 60 19.32 -9.13 -6.24
N LEU A 61 19.23 -9.85 -5.12
CA LEU A 61 20.27 -9.87 -4.09
C LEU A 61 21.61 -10.42 -4.62
N ARG A 62 21.59 -11.49 -5.41
CA ARG A 62 22.79 -12.10 -5.97
C ARG A 62 23.43 -11.25 -7.08
N GLU A 63 22.61 -10.52 -7.83
CA GLU A 63 23.03 -9.60 -8.89
C GLU A 63 23.47 -8.24 -8.34
N GLU A 64 23.45 -8.04 -7.01
CA GLU A 64 23.75 -6.75 -6.35
C GLU A 64 22.93 -5.59 -6.94
N ASN A 65 21.69 -5.88 -7.32
CA ASN A 65 20.83 -4.92 -8.00
C ASN A 65 20.31 -3.85 -7.03
N ASP A 66 20.42 -2.58 -7.39
CA ASP A 66 19.96 -1.43 -6.61
C ASP A 66 18.46 -1.43 -6.30
N ALA A 67 17.66 -2.25 -7.00
CA ALA A 67 16.25 -2.46 -6.72
C ALA A 67 16.00 -3.38 -5.51
N PHE A 68 16.99 -4.17 -5.06
CA PHE A 68 16.81 -5.09 -3.94
C PHE A 68 16.52 -4.35 -2.63
N ARG A 69 15.45 -4.77 -1.94
CA ARG A 69 15.13 -4.31 -0.59
C ARG A 69 14.94 -5.53 0.31
N SER A 70 15.64 -5.53 1.45
CA SER A 70 15.54 -6.63 2.42
C SER A 70 14.16 -6.74 3.08
N GLU A 71 13.45 -5.62 3.19
CA GLU A 71 12.09 -5.56 3.72
C GLU A 71 11.11 -6.30 2.81
N ASP A 72 11.23 -6.12 1.49
CA ASP A 72 10.42 -6.83 0.50
C ASP A 72 10.65 -8.35 0.58
N LEU A 73 11.92 -8.78 0.71
CA LEU A 73 12.25 -10.19 0.90
C LEU A 73 11.62 -10.78 2.18
N VAL A 74 11.68 -10.07 3.30
CA VAL A 74 11.07 -10.50 4.58
C VAL A 74 9.55 -10.59 4.43
N SER A 75 8.92 -9.58 3.85
CA SER A 75 7.47 -9.57 3.60
C SER A 75 7.04 -10.73 2.71
N ASP A 76 7.78 -10.98 1.62
CA ASP A 76 7.49 -12.08 0.70
C ASP A 76 7.68 -13.47 1.34
N PHE A 77 8.70 -13.64 2.20
CA PHE A 77 8.85 -14.87 2.98
C PHE A 77 7.70 -15.07 3.97
N ALA A 78 7.29 -14.00 4.67
CA ALA A 78 6.18 -14.05 5.61
C ALA A 78 4.89 -14.47 4.91
N GLU A 79 4.56 -13.86 3.77
CA GLU A 79 3.39 -14.25 2.97
C GLU A 79 3.50 -15.70 2.47
N LEU A 80 4.64 -16.08 1.87
CA LEU A 80 4.87 -17.42 1.33
C LEU A 80 4.67 -18.50 2.40
N LEU A 81 5.33 -18.34 3.55
CA LEU A 81 5.24 -19.28 4.66
C LEU A 81 3.84 -19.28 5.28
N ARG A 82 3.20 -18.12 5.47
CA ARG A 82 1.83 -18.03 6.01
C ARG A 82 0.82 -18.77 5.13
N VAL A 83 0.88 -18.55 3.81
CA VAL A 83 -0.03 -19.21 2.86
C VAL A 83 0.26 -20.71 2.77
N ALA A 84 1.53 -21.11 2.72
CA ALA A 84 1.92 -22.52 2.69
C ALA A 84 1.50 -23.26 3.98
N TRP A 85 1.71 -22.65 5.14
CA TRP A 85 1.33 -23.20 6.44
C TRP A 85 -0.19 -23.38 6.54
N THR A 86 -0.95 -22.36 6.15
CA THR A 86 -2.41 -22.41 6.21
C THR A 86 -2.95 -23.48 5.27
N LEU A 87 -2.49 -23.51 4.01
CA LEU A 87 -2.95 -24.49 3.03
C LEU A 87 -2.52 -25.93 3.33
N SER A 88 -1.40 -26.13 4.03
CA SER A 88 -0.95 -27.46 4.43
C SER A 88 -1.73 -28.02 5.63
N ARG A 89 -2.18 -27.16 6.53
CA ARG A 89 -2.87 -27.59 7.78
C ARG A 89 -4.38 -27.47 7.76
N THR A 90 -4.97 -26.72 6.82
CA THR A 90 -6.43 -26.59 6.76
C THR A 90 -7.09 -27.92 6.37
N GLU A 91 -8.07 -28.36 7.16
CA GLU A 91 -8.89 -29.55 6.88
C GLU A 91 -10.07 -29.23 5.95
N GLN A 92 -10.60 -28.02 6.05
CA GLN A 92 -11.67 -27.51 5.20
C GLN A 92 -11.15 -27.11 3.80
N ALA A 93 -12.08 -26.97 2.85
CA ALA A 93 -11.75 -26.44 1.53
C ALA A 93 -11.26 -24.98 1.70
N PRO A 94 -10.01 -24.66 1.30
CA PRO A 94 -9.48 -23.32 1.50
C PRO A 94 -10.25 -22.31 0.67
N GLY A 95 -10.55 -21.17 1.28
CA GLY A 95 -11.21 -20.06 0.61
C GLY A 95 -10.33 -19.44 -0.49
N ARG A 96 -10.96 -18.57 -1.30
CA ARG A 96 -10.31 -17.93 -2.46
C ARG A 96 -9.14 -17.05 -2.03
N GLU A 97 -9.22 -16.51 -0.83
CA GLU A 97 -8.20 -15.68 -0.19
C GLU A 97 -6.84 -16.41 -0.05
N TRP A 98 -6.87 -17.73 0.10
CA TRP A 98 -5.64 -18.55 0.20
C TRP A 98 -5.20 -19.11 -1.14
N LEU A 99 -6.13 -19.36 -2.06
CA LEU A 99 -5.83 -19.90 -3.38
C LEU A 99 -5.31 -18.84 -4.37
N GLY A 100 -5.84 -17.61 -4.29
CA GLY A 100 -5.67 -16.60 -5.32
C GLY A 100 -6.41 -16.92 -6.63
N VAL A 101 -6.35 -16.01 -7.60
CA VAL A 101 -7.02 -16.15 -8.90
C VAL A 101 -6.05 -15.90 -10.06
N ALA A 102 -6.14 -16.72 -11.11
CA ALA A 102 -5.34 -16.53 -12.32
C ALA A 102 -5.80 -15.33 -13.16
N ARG A 103 -7.09 -14.98 -13.10
CA ARG A 103 -7.69 -13.82 -13.78
C ARG A 103 -8.75 -13.19 -12.87
N ARG A 104 -8.82 -11.85 -12.86
CA ARG A 104 -9.84 -11.08 -12.12
C ARG A 104 -11.23 -11.50 -12.59
N LYS A 105 -12.07 -11.98 -11.67
CA LYS A 105 -13.48 -12.27 -11.96
C LYS A 105 -14.29 -11.00 -11.77
N PHE A 106 -15.00 -10.59 -12.82
CA PHE A 106 -16.00 -9.54 -12.74
C PHE A 106 -17.35 -10.15 -12.36
N THR A 107 -18.07 -9.46 -11.47
CA THR A 107 -19.40 -9.83 -10.98
C THR A 107 -20.39 -8.72 -11.30
N PRO A 108 -21.69 -9.01 -11.50
CA PRO A 108 -22.69 -7.99 -11.75
C PRO A 108 -22.75 -6.98 -10.60
N ALA A 109 -22.72 -5.69 -10.94
CA ALA A 109 -22.89 -4.56 -10.04
C ALA A 109 -24.23 -3.81 -10.29
N GLY A 110 -24.99 -4.22 -11.31
CA GLY A 110 -26.31 -3.64 -11.60
C GLY A 110 -26.24 -2.27 -12.25
N SER A 111 -27.16 -1.38 -11.89
CA SER A 111 -27.18 0.01 -12.36
C SER A 111 -26.47 0.90 -11.35
N LEU A 112 -25.53 1.72 -11.81
CA LEU A 112 -24.70 2.58 -10.97
C LEU A 112 -24.77 4.02 -11.48
N ARG A 113 -24.93 4.97 -10.55
CA ARG A 113 -24.69 6.39 -10.79
C ARG A 113 -23.41 6.79 -10.07
N LEU A 114 -22.41 7.17 -10.84
CA LEU A 114 -21.04 7.38 -10.39
C LEU A 114 -20.65 8.85 -10.59
N ARG A 115 -19.87 9.41 -9.67
CA ARG A 115 -19.28 10.76 -9.78
C ARG A 115 -17.77 10.65 -9.92
N GLY A 116 -17.20 11.37 -10.86
CA GLY A 116 -15.75 11.60 -10.94
C GLY A 116 -15.21 12.16 -9.62
N LEU A 117 -14.19 11.51 -9.07
CA LEU A 117 -13.44 12.05 -7.94
C LEU A 117 -12.17 12.74 -8.43
N PHE A 118 -11.25 11.97 -9.00
CA PHE A 118 -9.97 12.46 -9.51
C PHE A 118 -9.29 11.37 -10.36
N THR A 119 -8.22 11.73 -11.05
CA THR A 119 -7.33 10.81 -11.75
C THR A 119 -5.93 10.86 -11.16
N GLU A 120 -5.41 9.69 -10.80
CA GLU A 120 -4.07 9.49 -10.30
C GLU A 120 -3.12 9.05 -11.43
N PRO A 121 -1.96 9.68 -11.61
CA PRO A 121 -0.91 9.15 -12.47
C PRO A 121 -0.25 7.93 -11.81
N ILE A 122 -0.04 6.88 -12.58
CA ILE A 122 0.68 5.68 -12.14
C ILE A 122 2.03 5.66 -12.84
N LEU A 123 3.11 5.67 -12.06
CA LEU A 123 4.47 5.44 -12.54
C LEU A 123 5.19 4.51 -11.56
N THR A 124 5.48 3.29 -12.01
CA THR A 124 6.05 2.25 -11.16
C THR A 124 7.51 1.98 -11.52
N ARG A 125 8.31 1.61 -10.52
CA ARG A 125 9.70 1.14 -10.75
C ARG A 125 9.77 -0.11 -11.63
N SER A 126 8.70 -0.92 -11.66
CA SER A 126 8.54 -2.10 -12.52
C SER A 126 8.30 -1.76 -14.01
N GLY A 127 8.36 -0.49 -14.40
CA GLY A 127 8.24 -0.06 -15.79
C GLY A 127 6.81 -0.01 -16.32
N TYR A 128 5.80 0.08 -15.44
CA TYR A 128 4.42 0.37 -15.80
C TYR A 128 4.09 1.84 -15.60
N SER A 129 3.35 2.40 -16.55
CA SER A 129 2.95 3.81 -16.60
C SER A 129 1.52 3.97 -17.13
N GLY A 130 0.81 4.99 -16.65
CA GLY A 130 -0.54 5.32 -17.10
C GLY A 130 -1.35 6.10 -16.07
N VAL A 131 -2.66 5.89 -16.03
CA VAL A 131 -3.56 6.58 -15.10
C VAL A 131 -4.64 5.67 -14.51
N VAL A 132 -5.15 6.05 -13.33
CA VAL A 132 -6.33 5.45 -12.69
C VAL A 132 -7.30 6.56 -12.30
N THR A 133 -8.53 6.49 -12.77
CA THR A 133 -9.62 7.39 -12.35
C THR A 133 -10.48 6.72 -11.29
N TYR A 134 -10.74 7.42 -10.20
CA TYR A 134 -11.61 6.98 -9.12
C TYR A 134 -12.99 7.61 -9.25
N LEU A 135 -14.01 6.82 -8.97
CA LEU A 135 -15.43 7.16 -9.14
C LEU A 135 -16.20 6.81 -7.86
N LEU A 136 -17.12 7.66 -7.43
CA LEU A 136 -17.94 7.45 -6.24
C LEU A 136 -19.41 7.15 -6.60
N ALA A 137 -19.93 6.02 -6.12
CA ALA A 137 -21.34 5.67 -6.26
C ALA A 137 -22.23 6.33 -5.20
N ASP A 138 -23.56 6.31 -5.42
CA ASP A 138 -24.57 6.77 -4.44
C ASP A 138 -24.49 6.05 -3.09
N ASP A 139 -24.07 4.79 -3.09
CA ASP A 139 -23.86 3.97 -1.88
C ASP A 139 -22.48 4.21 -1.23
N GLU A 140 -21.80 5.27 -1.64
CA GLU A 140 -20.45 5.65 -1.26
C GLU A 140 -19.35 4.65 -1.65
N THR A 141 -19.65 3.58 -2.38
CA THR A 141 -18.62 2.66 -2.88
C THR A 141 -17.72 3.38 -3.88
N ILE A 142 -16.40 3.24 -3.69
CA ILE A 142 -15.40 3.75 -4.63
C ILE A 142 -15.11 2.68 -5.67
N PHE A 143 -15.11 3.11 -6.93
CA PHE A 143 -14.78 2.33 -8.09
C PHE A 143 -13.57 2.89 -8.81
N SER A 144 -12.92 2.07 -9.64
CA SER A 144 -11.78 2.52 -10.45
C SER A 144 -11.88 2.11 -11.92
N VAL A 145 -11.33 2.95 -12.79
CA VAL A 145 -11.08 2.69 -14.20
C VAL A 145 -9.61 3.01 -14.47
N SER A 146 -8.87 2.08 -15.09
CA SER A 146 -7.42 2.24 -15.27
C SER A 146 -6.98 2.06 -16.72
N ASN A 147 -6.05 2.89 -17.18
CA ASN A 147 -5.29 2.71 -18.41
C ASN A 147 -3.80 2.70 -18.07
N VAL A 148 -3.31 1.54 -17.60
CA VAL A 148 -1.91 1.33 -17.20
C VAL A 148 -1.32 0.21 -18.06
N ARG A 149 -0.16 0.47 -18.66
CA ARG A 149 0.59 -0.49 -19.49
C ARG A 149 2.09 -0.30 -19.26
N PRO A 150 2.96 -1.23 -19.71
CA PRO A 150 4.39 -0.98 -19.72
C PRO A 150 4.72 0.33 -20.46
N GLY A 151 5.57 1.17 -19.87
CA GLY A 151 5.90 2.49 -20.40
C GLY A 151 6.62 3.38 -19.38
N ASN A 152 7.01 4.57 -19.83
CA ASN A 152 7.66 5.60 -19.02
C ASN A 152 6.70 6.78 -18.74
N ALA A 153 7.20 7.85 -18.11
CA ALA A 153 6.37 8.99 -17.71
C ALA A 153 5.62 9.68 -18.86
N SER A 154 6.12 9.68 -20.11
CA SER A 154 5.44 10.35 -21.22
C SER A 154 4.07 9.75 -21.55
N ARG A 155 3.87 8.47 -21.23
CA ARG A 155 2.59 7.76 -21.40
C ARG A 155 1.47 8.30 -20.52
N ILE A 156 1.78 8.98 -19.43
CA ILE A 156 0.77 9.38 -18.44
C ILE A 156 -0.23 10.36 -19.05
N LEU A 157 0.27 11.39 -19.74
CA LEU A 157 -0.58 12.37 -20.41
C LEU A 157 -1.36 11.75 -21.58
N GLU A 158 -0.73 10.88 -22.36
CA GLU A 158 -1.39 10.10 -23.41
C GLU A 158 -2.55 9.28 -22.84
N ALA A 159 -2.31 8.52 -21.76
CA ALA A 159 -3.32 7.69 -21.12
C ALA A 159 -4.45 8.53 -20.50
N TYR A 160 -4.15 9.73 -20.00
CA TYR A 160 -5.13 10.67 -19.45
C TYR A 160 -6.10 11.22 -20.52
N GLN A 161 -5.57 11.49 -21.71
CA GLN A 161 -6.33 12.05 -22.84
C GLN A 161 -6.99 10.97 -23.72
N THR A 162 -6.50 9.73 -23.64
CA THR A 162 -7.07 8.59 -24.38
C THR A 162 -8.39 8.15 -23.78
N GLY A 163 -9.36 7.80 -24.65
CA GLY A 163 -10.64 7.24 -24.26
C GLY A 163 -10.51 5.97 -23.41
N ALA A 164 -11.10 6.00 -22.22
CA ALA A 164 -11.30 4.84 -21.37
C ALA A 164 -12.54 4.09 -21.84
N GLU A 165 -12.37 2.82 -22.20
CA GLU A 165 -13.47 1.94 -22.59
C GLU A 165 -14.25 1.46 -21.36
N VAL A 166 -15.43 2.05 -21.14
CA VAL A 166 -16.30 1.74 -20.01
C VAL A 166 -17.72 1.53 -20.53
N GLY A 167 -18.20 0.29 -20.51
CA GLY A 167 -19.59 -0.02 -20.91
C GLY A 167 -19.94 0.41 -22.34
N GLY A 168 -19.01 0.28 -23.29
CA GLY A 168 -19.19 0.69 -24.69
C GLY A 168 -19.10 2.21 -24.92
N LEU A 169 -18.84 3.01 -23.88
CA LEU A 169 -18.48 4.41 -23.99
C LEU A 169 -16.95 4.52 -24.01
N SER A 170 -16.43 5.32 -24.96
CA SER A 170 -15.03 5.73 -24.98
C SER A 170 -14.96 7.18 -24.51
N VAL A 171 -14.56 7.39 -23.26
CA VAL A 171 -14.46 8.73 -22.65
C VAL A 171 -13.07 8.95 -22.07
N PRO A 172 -12.36 10.04 -22.42
CA PRO A 172 -11.05 10.33 -21.84
C PRO A 172 -11.09 10.40 -20.32
N HIS A 173 -10.02 9.94 -19.65
CA HIS A 173 -9.89 10.06 -18.20
C HIS A 173 -9.99 11.52 -17.74
N GLN A 174 -9.54 12.47 -18.56
CA GLN A 174 -9.69 13.92 -18.35
C GLN A 174 -11.15 14.37 -18.15
N ALA A 175 -12.09 13.80 -18.90
CA ALA A 175 -13.51 14.10 -18.75
C ALA A 175 -14.13 13.25 -17.63
N LEU A 176 -13.78 11.97 -17.57
CA LEU A 176 -14.36 11.00 -16.63
C LEU A 176 -14.16 11.38 -15.15
N ASN A 177 -13.06 12.04 -14.81
CA ASN A 177 -12.78 12.43 -13.42
C ASN A 177 -13.56 13.66 -12.93
N ARG A 178 -14.20 14.39 -13.85
CA ARG A 178 -14.97 15.61 -13.55
C ARG A 178 -16.47 15.37 -13.76
N GLN A 179 -16.82 14.53 -14.72
CA GLN A 179 -18.20 14.19 -15.07
C GLN A 179 -18.84 13.11 -14.18
N SER A 180 -20.16 12.98 -14.29
CA SER A 180 -20.92 11.87 -13.72
C SER A 180 -21.08 10.77 -14.78
N LEU A 181 -21.13 9.52 -14.36
CA LEU A 181 -21.27 8.36 -15.23
C LEU A 181 -22.47 7.53 -14.77
N LEU A 182 -23.45 7.34 -15.66
CA LEU A 182 -24.55 6.40 -15.45
C LEU A 182 -24.23 5.11 -16.19
N MET A 183 -24.14 4.00 -15.45
CA MET A 183 -23.90 2.68 -16.01
C MET A 183 -25.09 1.75 -15.77
N GLN A 184 -25.45 0.96 -16.78
CA GLN A 184 -26.41 -0.12 -16.67
C GLN A 184 -25.72 -1.46 -16.91
N LYS A 185 -26.16 -2.49 -16.17
CA LYS A 185 -25.55 -3.84 -16.20
C LYS A 185 -24.04 -3.79 -16.00
N ALA A 186 -23.60 -2.90 -15.12
CA ALA A 186 -22.20 -2.74 -14.77
C ALA A 186 -21.66 -4.04 -14.18
N THR A 187 -20.36 -4.26 -14.37
CA THR A 187 -19.65 -5.35 -13.71
C THR A 187 -18.47 -4.79 -12.94
N ARG A 188 -18.14 -5.42 -11.81
CA ARG A 188 -17.00 -5.03 -10.97
C ARG A 188 -16.17 -6.22 -10.54
N SER A 189 -14.87 -6.02 -10.40
CA SER A 189 -13.99 -6.94 -9.69
C SER A 189 -14.10 -6.75 -8.17
N VAL A 190 -13.46 -7.64 -7.40
CA VAL A 190 -13.44 -7.59 -5.92
C VAL A 190 -12.74 -6.31 -5.43
N ASP A 191 -11.66 -5.89 -6.10
CA ASP A 191 -10.93 -4.64 -5.84
C ASP A 191 -11.67 -3.38 -6.36
N GLY A 192 -12.92 -3.50 -6.82
CA GLY A 192 -13.73 -2.35 -7.23
C GLY A 192 -13.39 -1.77 -8.61
N ARG A 193 -12.63 -2.48 -9.45
CA ARG A 193 -12.42 -2.06 -10.84
C ARG A 193 -13.69 -2.30 -11.66
N LEU A 194 -14.10 -1.30 -12.43
CA LEU A 194 -15.24 -1.42 -13.33
C LEU A 194 -14.86 -2.16 -14.62
N GLY A 195 -15.79 -2.97 -15.10
CA GLY A 195 -15.66 -3.74 -16.33
C GLY A 195 -16.76 -3.39 -17.33
N GLY A 196 -16.37 -3.22 -18.59
CA GLY A 196 -17.29 -3.02 -19.71
C GLY A 196 -17.74 -4.33 -20.36
N GLY A 197 -18.55 -5.12 -19.66
CA GLY A 197 -19.14 -6.34 -20.22
C GLY A 197 -19.95 -6.06 -21.50
N LYS A 198 -20.18 -7.07 -22.35
CA LYS A 198 -20.87 -6.90 -23.65
C LYS A 198 -22.25 -6.24 -23.57
N GLU A 199 -22.97 -6.46 -22.47
CA GLU A 199 -24.29 -5.88 -22.22
C GLU A 199 -24.25 -4.57 -21.41
N CYS A 200 -23.07 -4.16 -20.95
CA CYS A 200 -22.92 -2.94 -20.19
C CYS A 200 -23.11 -1.74 -21.12
N ARG A 201 -23.88 -0.75 -20.64
CA ARG A 201 -24.06 0.54 -21.30
C ARG A 201 -23.67 1.64 -20.34
N ALA A 202 -22.99 2.66 -20.83
CA ALA A 202 -22.62 3.82 -20.04
C ALA A 202 -22.88 5.12 -20.80
N ILE A 203 -23.28 6.16 -20.08
CA ILE A 203 -23.39 7.53 -20.59
C ILE A 203 -22.76 8.48 -19.57
N THR A 204 -22.14 9.56 -20.04
CA THR A 204 -21.71 10.65 -19.19
C THR A 204 -22.83 11.67 -19.03
N LEU A 205 -22.84 12.31 -17.86
CA LEU A 205 -23.73 13.38 -17.48
C LEU A 205 -22.90 14.53 -16.91
N GLU A 206 -23.45 15.73 -16.97
CA GLU A 206 -22.93 16.85 -16.19
C GLU A 206 -22.93 16.50 -14.69
N SER A 207 -22.03 17.15 -13.96
CA SER A 207 -21.69 16.79 -12.60
C SER A 207 -21.44 18.06 -11.80
N ASP A 208 -21.96 18.08 -10.58
CA ASP A 208 -21.57 19.09 -9.59
C ASP A 208 -20.18 18.78 -9.00
N GLY A 209 -19.50 17.75 -9.50
CA GLY A 209 -18.17 17.31 -9.05
C GLY A 209 -18.15 17.08 -7.54
N TRP A 210 -17.22 17.74 -6.86
CA TRP A 210 -17.08 17.65 -5.41
C TRP A 210 -18.13 18.43 -4.62
N ASN A 211 -18.96 19.25 -5.28
CA ASN A 211 -20.10 19.92 -4.67
C ASN A 211 -21.36 19.05 -4.64
N SER A 212 -21.33 17.89 -5.30
CA SER A 212 -22.42 16.92 -5.15
C SER A 212 -22.55 16.46 -3.69
N GLU A 213 -23.79 16.19 -3.28
CA GLU A 213 -24.11 15.84 -1.90
C GLU A 213 -23.31 14.62 -1.40
N VAL A 214 -23.22 13.57 -2.23
CA VAL A 214 -22.54 12.31 -1.90
C VAL A 214 -21.03 12.52 -1.68
N VAL A 215 -20.39 13.37 -2.49
CA VAL A 215 -18.96 13.69 -2.31
C VAL A 215 -18.76 14.60 -1.10
N THR A 216 -19.65 15.57 -0.89
CA THR A 216 -19.59 16.47 0.28
C THR A 216 -19.71 15.69 1.60
N ARG A 217 -20.59 14.68 1.67
CA ARG A 217 -20.70 13.79 2.84
C ARG A 217 -19.37 13.09 3.16
N ARG A 218 -18.59 12.66 2.16
CA ARG A 218 -17.27 12.05 2.37
C ARG A 218 -16.29 13.01 3.06
N PHE A 219 -16.28 14.28 2.64
CA PHE A 219 -15.44 15.32 3.26
C PHE A 219 -15.90 15.73 4.65
N ALA A 220 -17.17 15.51 4.99
CA ALA A 220 -17.73 15.80 6.32
C ALA A 220 -17.38 14.73 7.38
N VAL A 221 -16.89 13.55 6.96
CA VAL A 221 -16.51 12.48 7.90
C VAL A 221 -15.25 12.90 8.69
N PRO A 222 -15.26 12.86 10.03
CA PRO A 222 -14.08 13.20 10.84
C PRO A 222 -12.87 12.34 10.52
N LEU A 223 -11.65 12.88 10.69
CA LEU A 223 -10.41 12.16 10.35
C LEU A 223 -10.33 10.82 11.10
N HIS A 224 -10.73 10.80 12.37
CA HIS A 224 -10.72 9.60 13.21
C HIS A 224 -11.49 8.43 12.57
N ASP A 225 -12.70 8.68 12.08
CA ASP A 225 -13.55 7.66 11.47
C ASP A 225 -13.01 7.21 10.11
N GLN A 226 -12.41 8.13 9.35
CA GLN A 226 -11.74 7.79 8.11
C GLN A 226 -10.54 6.86 8.36
N VAL A 227 -9.71 7.16 9.37
CA VAL A 227 -8.59 6.30 9.78
C VAL A 227 -9.10 4.92 10.19
N GLN A 228 -10.15 4.84 11.01
CA GLN A 228 -10.75 3.56 11.40
C GLN A 228 -11.20 2.75 10.18
N ARG A 229 -11.86 3.39 9.21
CA ARG A 229 -12.29 2.78 7.96
C ARG A 229 -11.12 2.22 7.15
N VAL A 230 -10.03 2.98 7.00
CA VAL A 230 -8.84 2.53 6.24
C VAL A 230 -8.28 1.24 6.85
N PHE A 231 -8.05 1.22 8.16
CA PHE A 231 -7.52 0.02 8.83
C PHE A 231 -8.52 -1.15 8.87
N ALA A 232 -9.83 -0.90 8.87
CA ALA A 232 -10.84 -1.94 8.79
C ALA A 232 -11.00 -2.52 7.37
N SER A 233 -10.67 -1.74 6.35
CA SER A 233 -10.78 -2.12 4.93
C SER A 233 -9.51 -2.74 4.37
N GLU A 234 -8.42 -2.77 5.15
CA GLU A 234 -7.15 -3.40 4.75
C GLU A 234 -7.37 -4.90 4.51
N SER A 235 -7.04 -5.35 3.30
CA SER A 235 -7.07 -6.76 2.94
C SER A 235 -5.67 -7.35 3.07
N PRO A 236 -5.52 -8.57 3.62
CA PRO A 236 -4.25 -9.28 3.60
C PRO A 236 -3.83 -9.71 2.19
N ILE A 237 -4.66 -9.47 1.16
CA ILE A 237 -4.36 -9.74 -0.24
C ILE A 237 -4.34 -8.41 -1.00
N PRO A 238 -3.16 -7.97 -1.48
CA PRO A 238 -3.05 -6.73 -2.23
C PRO A 238 -3.97 -6.65 -3.47
N SER A 239 -4.24 -7.77 -4.14
CA SER A 239 -5.12 -7.81 -5.33
C SER A 239 -6.61 -7.77 -5.02
N GLU A 240 -7.02 -7.86 -3.76
CA GLU A 240 -8.42 -7.75 -3.32
C GLU A 240 -8.67 -6.47 -2.52
N GLN A 241 -7.66 -5.61 -2.42
CA GLN A 241 -7.77 -4.34 -1.75
C GLN A 241 -8.82 -3.46 -2.47
N PRO A 242 -9.87 -2.97 -1.76
CA PRO A 242 -10.88 -2.14 -2.40
C PRO A 242 -10.28 -0.87 -3.03
N ALA A 243 -10.85 -0.43 -4.15
CA ALA A 243 -10.45 0.81 -4.79
C ALA A 243 -10.54 1.99 -3.81
N GLY A 244 -9.46 2.75 -3.68
CA GLY A 244 -9.41 3.93 -2.81
C GLY A 244 -9.57 3.64 -1.32
N TRP A 245 -9.33 2.41 -0.87
CA TRP A 245 -9.44 2.01 0.54
C TRP A 245 -8.62 2.91 1.49
N ASP A 246 -7.47 3.41 1.04
CA ASP A 246 -6.49 4.22 1.76
C ASP A 246 -6.66 5.72 1.52
N LEU A 247 -7.71 6.13 0.81
CA LEU A 247 -7.98 7.54 0.55
C LEU A 247 -8.57 8.22 1.79
N LEU A 248 -8.10 9.44 2.05
CA LEU A 248 -8.62 10.39 3.01
C LEU A 248 -9.26 11.56 2.25
N PHE A 249 -10.44 11.97 2.69
CA PHE A 249 -11.20 13.12 2.20
C PHE A 249 -11.07 14.23 3.24
N LEU A 250 -10.12 15.12 3.03
CA LEU A 250 -9.74 16.16 3.99
C LEU A 250 -10.32 17.51 3.58
N ALA A 251 -10.86 18.26 4.52
CA ALA A 251 -11.24 19.67 4.33
C ALA A 251 -10.49 20.51 5.37
N GLY A 252 -9.93 21.64 4.94
CA GLY A 252 -9.06 22.42 5.83
C GLY A 252 -8.43 23.62 5.17
N THR A 253 -7.54 24.28 5.89
CA THR A 253 -6.86 25.50 5.45
C THR A 253 -5.36 25.27 5.38
N ILE A 254 -4.74 25.74 4.29
CA ILE A 254 -3.29 25.63 4.10
C ILE A 254 -2.58 26.54 5.11
N LEU A 255 -1.65 25.98 5.89
CA LEU A 255 -0.83 26.76 6.82
C LEU A 255 0.47 27.25 6.19
N GLY A 256 1.05 26.48 5.28
CA GLY A 256 2.37 26.71 4.69
C GLY A 256 3.12 25.39 4.48
N SER A 257 4.45 25.43 4.40
CA SER A 257 5.28 24.23 4.24
C SER A 257 6.51 24.20 5.17
N ASP A 258 7.14 23.04 5.31
CA ASP A 258 8.49 22.89 5.91
C ASP A 258 9.61 22.94 4.85
N GLY A 259 9.28 23.39 3.64
CA GLY A 259 10.15 23.35 2.46
C GLY A 259 9.84 22.18 1.52
N GLU A 260 9.37 21.04 2.02
CA GLU A 260 9.06 19.86 1.19
C GLU A 260 7.57 19.47 1.25
N ASN A 261 6.96 19.60 2.42
CA ASN A 261 5.63 19.11 2.71
C ASN A 261 4.69 20.26 3.05
N LEU A 262 3.44 20.17 2.60
CA LEU A 262 2.41 21.17 2.86
C LEU A 262 1.63 20.81 4.14
N PHE A 263 1.38 21.78 5.01
CA PHE A 263 0.57 21.57 6.22
C PHE A 263 -0.87 22.01 6.01
N LEU A 264 -1.81 21.11 6.32
CA LEU A 264 -3.24 21.35 6.25
C LEU A 264 -3.84 21.30 7.66
N ALA A 265 -4.33 22.44 8.16
CA ALA A 265 -5.15 22.48 9.37
C ALA A 265 -6.56 22.00 9.04
N LEU A 266 -7.05 20.98 9.74
CA LEU A 266 -8.37 20.41 9.47
C LEU A 266 -9.48 21.37 9.88
N LYS A 267 -10.54 21.42 9.07
CA LYS A 267 -11.74 22.18 9.40
C LYS A 267 -12.53 21.47 10.49
N ASP A 268 -13.02 22.23 11.47
CA ASP A 268 -13.89 21.78 12.57
C ASP A 268 -13.30 20.71 13.52
N GLN A 269 -11.97 20.51 13.50
CA GLN A 269 -11.29 19.53 14.37
C GLN A 269 -9.86 19.99 14.68
N PRO A 270 -9.35 19.74 15.90
CA PRO A 270 -7.95 19.99 16.22
C PRO A 270 -7.09 18.93 15.50
N GLY A 271 -6.28 19.35 14.54
CA GLY A 271 -5.39 18.44 13.84
C GLY A 271 -4.72 19.07 12.63
N VAL A 272 -3.47 18.70 12.41
CA VAL A 272 -2.69 19.11 11.23
C VAL A 272 -2.22 17.86 10.50
N VAL A 273 -2.55 17.78 9.22
CA VAL A 273 -2.08 16.72 8.31
C VAL A 273 -0.95 17.28 7.45
N ARG A 274 0.15 16.54 7.38
CA ARG A 274 1.27 16.82 6.50
C ARG A 274 1.01 16.15 5.14
N LEU A 275 0.77 16.98 4.14
CA LEU A 275 0.56 16.58 2.75
C LEU A 275 1.92 16.48 2.03
N LYS A 276 2.29 15.26 1.63
CA LYS A 276 3.54 14.93 0.95
C LYS A 276 3.35 14.76 -0.56
N ILE A 277 4.46 14.84 -1.30
CA ILE A 277 4.54 14.50 -2.71
C ILE A 277 4.23 13.00 -2.91
N ALA A 278 3.22 12.68 -3.73
CA ALA A 278 2.81 11.29 -3.96
C ALA A 278 3.80 10.52 -4.85
N THR A 279 4.39 11.17 -5.86
CA THR A 279 5.44 10.60 -6.71
C THR A 279 6.41 11.71 -7.09
N ASP A 280 7.63 11.60 -6.61
CA ASP A 280 8.68 12.57 -6.88
C ASP A 280 9.41 12.20 -8.17
N HIS A 281 8.88 12.68 -9.30
CA HIS A 281 9.46 12.47 -10.62
C HIS A 281 9.36 13.78 -11.43
N PRO A 282 10.43 14.27 -12.08
CA PRO A 282 10.43 15.59 -12.75
C PRO A 282 9.38 15.78 -13.85
N ALA A 283 8.88 14.69 -14.42
CA ALA A 283 7.81 14.74 -15.43
C ALA A 283 6.40 14.90 -14.83
N LEU A 284 6.24 14.85 -13.50
CA LEU A 284 4.95 14.96 -12.81
C LEU A 284 4.90 16.24 -11.97
N PRO A 285 3.85 17.05 -12.07
CA PRO A 285 3.77 18.37 -11.46
C PRO A 285 3.52 18.37 -9.94
N PHE A 286 3.64 17.23 -9.23
CA PHE A 286 3.33 17.15 -7.80
C PHE A 286 4.14 18.15 -6.98
N ARG A 287 5.45 18.21 -7.22
CA ARG A 287 6.38 19.07 -6.47
C ARG A 287 6.08 20.54 -6.73
N GLU A 288 6.01 20.93 -7.99
CA GLU A 288 5.75 22.32 -8.39
C GLU A 288 4.39 22.82 -7.89
N ASN A 289 3.37 21.94 -7.91
CA ASN A 289 2.04 22.27 -7.41
C ASN A 289 2.04 22.47 -5.89
N LEU A 290 2.68 21.59 -5.10
CA LEU A 290 2.76 21.74 -3.65
C LEU A 290 3.60 22.96 -3.24
N GLU A 291 4.70 23.24 -3.94
CA GLU A 291 5.50 24.44 -3.74
C GLU A 291 4.71 25.72 -4.03
N LEU A 292 3.82 25.71 -5.02
CA LEU A 292 2.97 26.86 -5.33
C LEU A 292 1.87 27.04 -4.28
N LEU A 293 1.24 25.95 -3.83
CA LEU A 293 0.24 25.98 -2.77
C LEU A 293 0.82 26.48 -1.44
N ALA A 294 2.08 26.17 -1.15
CA ALA A 294 2.79 26.69 0.02
C ALA A 294 2.95 28.22 0.02
N ARG A 295 2.75 28.90 -1.11
CA ARG A 295 2.78 30.37 -1.22
C ARG A 295 1.45 31.03 -0.88
N VAL A 296 0.40 30.26 -0.59
CA VAL A 296 -0.95 30.76 -0.36
C VAL A 296 -1.48 30.24 0.98
N PRO A 297 -0.83 30.60 2.11
CA PRO A 297 -1.38 30.29 3.43
C PRO A 297 -2.76 30.93 3.59
N GLY A 298 -3.63 30.28 4.35
CA GLY A 298 -5.02 30.71 4.54
C GLY A 298 -5.98 30.27 3.45
N LEU A 299 -5.54 29.59 2.37
CA LEU A 299 -6.44 29.09 1.34
C LEU A 299 -7.25 27.89 1.86
N PRO A 300 -8.60 27.97 1.90
CA PRO A 300 -9.45 26.85 2.26
C PRO A 300 -9.54 25.86 1.08
N ILE A 301 -9.29 24.58 1.35
CA ILE A 301 -9.32 23.52 0.33
C ILE A 301 -10.05 22.28 0.84
N ARG A 302 -10.61 21.54 -0.11
CA ARG A 302 -10.84 20.10 -0.01
C ARG A 302 -9.67 19.39 -0.68
N CYS A 303 -9.22 18.27 -0.11
CA CYS A 303 -8.12 17.48 -0.63
C CYS A 303 -8.42 15.99 -0.51
N ILE A 304 -8.22 15.25 -1.60
CA ILE A 304 -8.12 13.79 -1.55
C ILE A 304 -6.64 13.44 -1.45
N ALA A 305 -6.28 12.72 -0.40
CA ALA A 305 -4.92 12.27 -0.13
C ALA A 305 -4.88 10.78 0.18
N ARG A 306 -3.76 10.10 -0.02
CA ARG A 306 -3.56 8.70 0.38
C ARG A 306 -2.84 8.62 1.72
N MET A 307 -3.39 7.88 2.67
CA MET A 307 -2.82 7.73 4.01
C MET A 307 -1.49 6.98 3.98
N VAL A 308 -0.44 7.51 4.63
CA VAL A 308 0.81 6.79 4.86
C VAL A 308 0.72 6.04 6.19
N LEU A 309 0.38 4.75 6.14
CA LEU A 309 0.12 3.94 7.34
C LEU A 309 1.24 4.00 8.38
N SER A 310 2.50 4.02 7.94
CA SER A 310 3.67 4.02 8.81
C SER A 310 4.00 5.36 9.47
N SER A 311 3.39 6.44 9.00
CA SER A 311 3.77 7.80 9.37
C SER A 311 2.52 8.58 9.76
N PRO A 312 2.18 8.65 11.06
CA PRO A 312 0.95 9.27 11.52
C PRO A 312 0.88 10.74 11.11
N GLY A 313 -0.23 11.13 10.51
CA GLY A 313 -0.45 12.48 10.04
C GLY A 313 0.19 12.80 8.70
N ASP A 314 0.94 11.88 8.09
CA ASP A 314 1.46 12.04 6.74
C ASP A 314 0.50 11.44 5.70
N ALA A 315 0.09 12.23 4.72
CA ALA A 315 -0.72 11.75 3.60
C ALA A 315 -0.16 12.23 2.27
N LEU A 316 -0.18 11.38 1.25
CA LEU A 316 0.26 11.73 -0.10
C LEU A 316 -0.85 12.51 -0.80
N ALA A 317 -0.61 13.78 -1.15
CA ALA A 317 -1.63 14.61 -1.79
C ALA A 317 -1.88 14.15 -3.24
N LEU A 318 -3.14 13.87 -3.59
CA LEU A 318 -3.51 13.35 -4.92
C LEU A 318 -4.32 14.34 -5.74
N ALA A 319 -5.32 14.95 -5.12
CA ALA A 319 -6.18 15.94 -5.77
C ALA A 319 -6.65 17.01 -4.78
N LEU A 320 -7.00 18.18 -5.28
CA LEU A 320 -7.61 19.24 -4.48
C LEU A 320 -8.75 19.95 -5.20
N SER A 321 -9.55 20.65 -4.40
CA SER A 321 -10.56 21.59 -4.86
C SER A 321 -10.57 22.79 -3.91
N PRO A 322 -10.38 24.03 -4.40
CA PRO A 322 -10.48 25.22 -3.56
C PRO A 322 -11.93 25.40 -3.09
N MET A 323 -12.11 25.80 -1.84
CA MET A 323 -13.43 26.13 -1.32
C MET A 323 -13.70 27.62 -1.49
N SER A 324 -14.91 27.96 -1.92
CA SER A 324 -15.40 29.33 -1.92
C SER A 324 -15.85 29.65 -0.51
N ASP A 325 -15.05 30.39 0.24
CA ASP A 325 -15.43 30.91 1.55
C ASP A 325 -15.32 32.43 1.50
N GLU A 326 -16.45 33.12 1.72
CA GLU A 326 -16.55 34.58 1.58
C GLU A 326 -15.65 35.32 2.60
N GLU A 327 -15.34 34.66 3.72
CA GLU A 327 -14.48 35.20 4.79
C GLU A 327 -12.98 34.95 4.56
N SER A 328 -12.62 34.17 3.53
CA SER A 328 -11.22 33.79 3.30
C SER A 328 -10.42 34.87 2.56
N PRO A 329 -9.23 35.25 3.06
CA PRO A 329 -8.44 36.33 2.48
C PRO A 329 -7.79 35.97 1.13
N SER A 330 -7.73 34.67 0.81
CA SER A 330 -7.03 34.08 -0.33
C SER A 330 -8.03 33.35 -1.24
N LEU A 331 -8.20 33.84 -2.47
CA LEU A 331 -9.09 33.28 -3.49
C LEU A 331 -8.29 32.49 -4.53
N CYS A 332 -8.81 31.33 -4.94
CA CYS A 332 -8.27 30.56 -6.06
C CYS A 332 -9.33 30.43 -7.16
N GLN A 333 -8.99 30.88 -8.37
CA GLN A 333 -9.82 30.77 -9.56
C GLN A 333 -9.17 29.80 -10.53
N LEU A 334 -9.83 28.65 -10.72
CA LEU A 334 -9.40 27.61 -11.64
C LEU A 334 -10.12 27.76 -12.98
N PRO A 335 -9.56 27.24 -14.08
CA PRO A 335 -10.27 27.18 -15.36
C PRO A 335 -11.60 26.44 -15.25
N ASP A 336 -12.65 26.94 -15.92
CA ASP A 336 -14.00 26.35 -15.87
C ASP A 336 -14.02 24.87 -16.30
N ASP A 337 -13.19 24.52 -17.30
CA ASP A 337 -13.00 23.15 -17.80
C ASP A 337 -12.48 22.16 -16.74
N TRP A 338 -11.98 22.66 -15.61
CA TRP A 338 -11.49 21.85 -14.51
C TRP A 338 -12.57 21.51 -13.49
N GLN A 339 -13.74 22.16 -13.56
CA GLN A 339 -14.85 21.96 -12.62
C GLN A 339 -14.38 22.02 -11.16
N SER A 340 -13.45 22.93 -10.87
CA SER A 340 -12.80 23.11 -9.57
C SER A 340 -12.02 21.89 -9.04
N ILE A 341 -11.67 20.90 -9.86
CA ILE A 341 -10.88 19.72 -9.46
C ILE A 341 -9.49 19.80 -10.10
N VAL A 342 -8.45 19.76 -9.27
CA VAL A 342 -7.05 19.72 -9.69
C VAL A 342 -6.47 18.35 -9.35
N ASN A 343 -6.05 17.60 -10.38
CA ASN A 343 -5.29 16.37 -10.21
C ASN A 343 -3.81 16.74 -10.03
N LEU A 344 -3.27 16.67 -8.82
CA LEU A 344 -1.96 17.24 -8.47
C LEU A 344 -0.78 16.64 -9.24
N GLY A 345 -0.94 15.42 -9.77
CA GLY A 345 0.09 14.76 -10.56
C GLY A 345 -0.12 14.85 -12.07
N ILE A 346 -1.09 15.62 -12.56
CA ILE A 346 -1.39 15.74 -13.99
C ILE A 346 -1.61 17.21 -14.37
N ASP A 347 -2.50 17.89 -13.64
CA ASP A 347 -2.82 19.29 -13.86
C ASP A 347 -1.71 20.18 -13.29
N ASN A 348 -1.38 21.28 -13.97
CA ASN A 348 -0.27 22.16 -13.59
C ASN A 348 -0.81 23.52 -13.13
N LEU A 349 -0.74 23.77 -11.82
CA LEU A 349 -1.17 25.02 -11.22
C LEU A 349 -0.25 26.18 -11.62
N LYS A 350 -0.84 27.35 -11.86
CA LYS A 350 -0.13 28.57 -12.24
C LYS A 350 -0.34 29.63 -11.18
N ARG A 351 0.67 30.49 -10.99
CA ARG A 351 0.60 31.61 -10.03
C ARG A 351 -0.61 32.50 -10.28
N GLY A 352 -1.02 32.67 -11.54
CA GLY A 352 -2.18 33.47 -11.92
C GLY A 352 -3.54 32.93 -11.44
N PHE A 353 -3.61 31.67 -10.98
CA PHE A 353 -4.84 31.11 -10.40
C PHE A 353 -5.09 31.57 -8.97
N PHE A 354 -4.11 32.23 -8.33
CA PHE A 354 -4.18 32.61 -6.93
C PHE A 354 -4.15 34.13 -6.77
N GLN A 355 -5.07 34.64 -5.97
CA GLN A 355 -5.02 36.01 -5.49
C GLN A 355 -4.15 36.08 -4.23
N LYS A 356 -3.30 37.11 -4.12
CA LYS A 356 -2.39 37.36 -2.97
C LYS A 356 -1.38 36.25 -2.66
N ALA A 357 -0.93 35.48 -3.65
CA ALA A 357 0.16 34.52 -3.46
C ALA A 357 1.47 35.23 -3.09
N HIS A 358 2.11 34.76 -2.00
CA HIS A 358 3.40 35.25 -1.56
C HIS A 358 4.50 34.99 -2.62
N PRO A 359 5.56 35.81 -2.66
CA PRO A 359 6.69 35.58 -3.58
C PRO A 359 7.40 34.25 -3.34
N GLN A 360 7.55 33.86 -2.07
CA GLN A 360 8.21 32.64 -1.62
C GLN A 360 7.25 31.77 -0.79
N PRO A 361 7.50 30.45 -0.70
CA PRO A 361 6.74 29.57 0.19
C PRO A 361 6.72 30.10 1.63
N HIS A 362 5.55 30.04 2.27
CA HIS A 362 5.43 30.37 3.68
C HIS A 362 5.94 29.20 4.50
N VAL A 363 7.11 29.38 5.13
CA VAL A 363 7.73 28.34 5.95
C VAL A 363 7.12 28.37 7.35
N VAL A 364 6.63 27.22 7.80
CA VAL A 364 6.10 27.03 9.15
C VAL A 364 7.10 26.17 9.94
N GLU A 365 7.39 26.56 11.18
CA GLU A 365 8.21 25.73 12.06
C GLU A 365 7.46 24.44 12.40
N ALA A 366 7.92 23.33 11.81
CA ALA A 366 7.39 22.00 12.01
C ALA A 366 7.81 21.44 13.38
N SER A 367 7.43 22.09 14.48
CA SER A 367 7.64 21.50 15.80
C SER A 367 6.72 20.28 15.97
N SER A 368 7.32 19.08 15.96
CA SER A 368 6.78 17.80 16.44
C SER A 368 5.31 17.49 16.14
N VAL A 369 4.80 17.94 14.98
CA VAL A 369 3.44 17.62 14.55
C VAL A 369 3.38 16.10 14.31
N ASN A 370 2.78 15.38 15.26
CA ASN A 370 2.53 13.94 15.26
C ASN A 370 3.79 13.04 15.37
N GLU A 371 4.63 13.23 16.38
CA GLU A 371 5.66 12.24 16.69
C GLU A 371 5.04 10.86 16.97
N ALA A 372 5.39 9.89 16.13
CA ALA A 372 4.93 8.51 16.27
C ALA A 372 5.57 7.90 17.52
N ALA A 373 4.75 7.31 18.41
CA ALA A 373 5.34 6.45 19.42
C ALA A 373 5.98 5.25 18.75
N ALA A 374 7.22 4.95 19.14
CA ALA A 374 7.94 3.77 18.68
C ALA A 374 7.21 2.50 19.14
N ASP A 375 7.14 1.50 18.26
CA ASP A 375 6.56 0.19 18.59
C ASP A 375 7.52 -0.70 19.41
N GLY A 376 8.79 -0.33 19.53
CA GLY A 376 9.81 -1.06 20.29
C GLY A 376 10.28 -2.37 19.64
N LEU A 377 9.87 -2.68 18.41
CA LEU A 377 10.06 -3.99 17.78
C LEU A 377 11.30 -4.09 16.88
N ASP A 378 12.19 -3.10 16.90
CA ASP A 378 13.39 -3.06 16.04
C ASP A 378 14.33 -4.25 16.26
N PHE A 379 14.38 -4.78 17.47
CA PHE A 379 15.13 -6.01 17.75
C PHE A 379 14.55 -7.21 17.00
N VAL A 380 13.23 -7.37 17.00
CA VAL A 380 12.56 -8.45 16.26
C VAL A 380 12.77 -8.27 14.75
N ARG A 381 12.52 -7.06 14.21
CA ARG A 381 12.71 -6.75 12.79
C ARG A 381 14.11 -7.10 12.30
N ARG A 382 15.14 -6.59 12.99
CA ARG A 382 16.54 -6.85 12.63
C ARG A 382 16.89 -8.33 12.63
N ARG A 383 16.34 -9.10 13.59
CA ARG A 383 16.64 -10.54 13.72
C ARG A 383 15.92 -11.36 12.67
N LEU A 384 14.66 -11.03 12.34
CA LEU A 384 13.93 -11.64 11.23
C LEU A 384 14.64 -11.39 9.89
N GLN A 385 15.04 -10.14 9.63
CA GLN A 385 15.80 -9.75 8.45
C GLN A 385 17.15 -10.47 8.37
N ALA A 386 17.88 -10.56 9.49
CA ALA A 386 19.17 -11.26 9.54
C ALA A 386 19.01 -12.74 9.19
N VAL A 387 17.98 -13.43 9.72
CA VAL A 387 17.70 -14.83 9.38
C VAL A 387 17.26 -14.98 7.91
N ALA A 388 16.44 -14.07 7.38
CA ALA A 388 16.05 -14.13 5.97
C ALA A 388 17.25 -14.02 5.01
N LEU A 389 18.21 -13.16 5.34
CA LEU A 389 19.41 -12.94 4.52
C LEU A 389 20.49 -14.00 4.72
N GLY A 390 20.83 -14.31 5.97
CA GLY A 390 21.99 -15.13 6.37
C GLY A 390 21.65 -16.49 6.97
N GLY A 391 20.38 -16.85 7.05
CA GLY A 391 19.91 -18.13 7.55
C GLY A 391 20.19 -18.35 9.03
N ARG A 392 20.29 -19.63 9.43
CA ARG A 392 20.59 -20.02 10.81
C ARG A 392 21.90 -19.42 11.34
N HIS A 393 22.87 -19.20 10.46
CA HIS A 393 24.18 -18.65 10.82
C HIS A 393 24.16 -17.15 11.13
N ALA A 394 23.04 -16.46 10.85
CA ALA A 394 22.84 -15.08 11.27
C ALA A 394 22.65 -14.93 12.80
N LEU A 395 22.30 -16.03 13.48
CA LEU A 395 22.19 -16.15 14.93
C LEU A 395 23.22 -17.17 15.46
N PRO A 396 24.53 -16.93 15.29
CA PRO A 396 25.55 -17.92 15.65
C PRO A 396 25.58 -18.14 17.17
N THR A 397 26.07 -19.31 17.59
CA THR A 397 26.21 -19.72 18.99
C THR A 397 26.97 -18.70 19.86
N GLY A 398 27.98 -18.01 19.29
CA GLY A 398 28.70 -16.91 19.96
C GLY A 398 27.94 -15.57 20.08
N ARG A 399 26.77 -15.44 19.43
CA ARG A 399 25.86 -14.27 19.51
C ARG A 399 24.54 -14.59 20.21
N VAL A 400 24.39 -15.76 20.84
CA VAL A 400 23.25 -16.06 21.71
C VAL A 400 23.13 -15.00 22.81
N GLY A 401 24.26 -14.50 23.32
CA GLY A 401 24.28 -13.37 24.26
C GLY A 401 23.63 -12.10 23.71
N ALA A 402 23.76 -11.81 22.41
CA ALA A 402 23.12 -10.66 21.79
C ALA A 402 21.61 -10.86 21.61
N ALA A 403 21.16 -12.04 21.15
CA ALA A 403 19.73 -12.35 21.06
C ALA A 403 19.05 -12.40 22.44
N VAL A 404 19.75 -12.90 23.46
CA VAL A 404 19.30 -12.88 24.86
C VAL A 404 19.26 -11.44 25.40
N SER A 405 20.26 -10.61 25.08
CA SER A 405 20.26 -9.18 25.45
C SER A 405 19.08 -8.45 24.81
N ASP A 406 18.85 -8.65 23.52
CA ASP A 406 17.72 -8.07 22.79
C ASP A 406 16.39 -8.50 23.43
N ALA A 407 16.26 -9.77 23.80
CA ALA A 407 15.07 -10.28 24.47
C ALA A 407 14.89 -9.70 25.89
N ARG A 408 15.97 -9.44 26.63
CA ARG A 408 15.91 -8.74 27.92
C ARG A 408 15.47 -7.28 27.76
N SER A 409 15.93 -6.60 26.71
CA SER A 409 15.46 -5.25 26.40
C SER A 409 13.96 -5.25 26.09
N LEU A 410 13.46 -6.23 25.32
CA LEU A 410 12.03 -6.39 25.06
C LEU A 410 11.23 -6.67 26.35
N ASP A 411 11.74 -7.53 27.23
CA ASP A 411 11.12 -7.79 28.55
C ASP A 411 11.06 -6.49 29.39
N ALA A 412 12.14 -5.69 29.40
CA ALA A 412 12.19 -4.40 30.10
C ALA A 412 11.22 -3.35 29.53
N HIS A 413 10.90 -3.45 28.23
CA HIS A 413 9.89 -2.62 27.56
C HIS A 413 8.47 -3.22 27.60
N LEU A 414 8.20 -4.19 28.49
CA LEU A 414 6.90 -4.83 28.67
C LEU A 414 6.39 -5.57 27.41
N GLN A 415 7.31 -6.16 26.63
CA GLN A 415 6.99 -6.97 25.45
C GLN A 415 7.41 -8.44 25.61
N PRO A 416 6.86 -9.19 26.58
CA PRO A 416 7.28 -10.56 26.89
C PRO A 416 7.01 -11.55 25.76
N THR A 417 5.95 -11.34 24.97
CA THR A 417 5.64 -12.18 23.80
C THR A 417 6.72 -12.04 22.72
N ALA A 418 7.13 -10.80 22.43
CA ALA A 418 8.21 -10.53 21.48
C ALA A 418 9.53 -11.15 21.94
N ALA A 419 9.85 -11.01 23.24
CA ALA A 419 11.03 -11.61 23.85
C ALA A 419 11.01 -13.14 23.77
N SER A 420 9.88 -13.79 24.06
CA SER A 420 9.69 -15.23 23.96
C SER A 420 9.87 -15.74 22.53
N LEU A 421 9.27 -15.07 21.54
CA LEU A 421 9.42 -15.41 20.12
C LEU A 421 10.89 -15.29 19.67
N LEU A 422 11.60 -14.25 20.11
CA LEU A 422 13.02 -14.09 19.78
C LEU A 422 13.90 -15.16 20.43
N LYS A 423 13.65 -15.49 21.70
CA LYS A 423 14.33 -16.59 22.41
C LYS A 423 14.11 -17.93 21.68
N GLY A 424 12.87 -18.22 21.29
CA GLY A 424 12.51 -19.44 20.55
C GLY A 424 13.16 -19.49 19.15
N LEU A 425 13.20 -18.37 18.43
CA LEU A 425 13.88 -18.27 17.14
C LEU A 425 15.39 -18.54 17.28
N ALA A 426 16.02 -17.95 18.30
CA ALA A 426 17.44 -18.16 18.57
C ALA A 426 17.74 -19.62 18.94
N GLN A 427 16.87 -20.26 19.74
CA GLN A 427 17.00 -21.68 20.09
C GLN A 427 16.94 -22.56 18.83
N CYS A 428 15.94 -22.38 17.97
CA CYS A 428 15.82 -23.18 16.74
C CYS A 428 16.98 -22.95 15.75
N ALA A 429 17.62 -21.77 15.77
CA ALA A 429 18.77 -21.49 14.92
C ALA A 429 20.04 -22.26 15.36
N ILE A 430 20.21 -22.50 16.66
CA ILE A 430 21.37 -23.21 17.23
C ILE A 430 21.15 -24.71 17.44
N GLU A 431 19.90 -25.18 17.35
CA GLU A 431 19.58 -26.61 17.42
C GLU A 431 20.41 -27.40 16.40
N SER A 432 20.96 -28.51 16.85
CA SER A 432 21.70 -29.47 16.02
C SER A 432 21.33 -30.88 16.42
N ARG A 433 21.34 -31.80 15.46
CA ARG A 433 21.20 -33.23 15.71
C ARG A 433 22.55 -33.88 15.49
N THR A 434 22.74 -35.01 16.15
CA THR A 434 23.95 -35.83 16.00
C THR A 434 23.52 -37.16 15.43
N ASP A 435 24.19 -37.62 14.37
CA ASP A 435 23.98 -38.97 13.85
C ASP A 435 24.66 -40.02 14.75
N LEU A 436 24.48 -41.30 14.42
CA LEU A 436 25.13 -42.40 15.15
C LEU A 436 26.67 -42.36 15.08
N LEU A 437 27.23 -41.57 14.17
CA LEU A 437 28.68 -41.40 13.96
C LEU A 437 29.25 -40.17 14.67
N GLY A 438 28.42 -39.40 15.40
CA GLY A 438 28.86 -38.18 16.09
C GLY A 438 28.86 -36.92 15.22
N THR A 439 28.46 -37.01 13.96
CA THR A 439 28.41 -35.87 13.03
C THR A 439 27.23 -34.97 13.39
N ARG A 440 27.51 -33.68 13.65
CA ARG A 440 26.46 -32.70 13.88
C ARG A 440 25.89 -32.21 12.56
N PHE A 441 24.57 -32.32 12.41
CA PHE A 441 23.85 -31.81 11.26
C PHE A 441 22.68 -30.92 11.71
N PRO A 442 22.30 -29.93 10.87
CA PRO A 442 21.16 -29.08 11.16
C PRO A 442 19.85 -29.89 11.24
N PRO A 443 18.94 -29.59 12.20
CA PRO A 443 17.61 -30.19 12.25
C PRO A 443 16.76 -29.76 11.04
N ASP A 444 15.56 -30.34 10.94
CA ASP A 444 14.55 -29.98 9.95
C ASP A 444 14.36 -28.45 9.89
N PRO A 445 14.56 -27.81 8.72
CA PRO A 445 14.42 -26.37 8.57
C PRO A 445 12.99 -25.87 8.88
N SER A 446 11.99 -26.74 8.89
CA SER A 446 10.61 -26.40 9.18
C SER A 446 10.43 -25.76 10.55
N HIS A 447 11.11 -26.24 11.60
CA HIS A 447 10.98 -25.67 12.95
C HIS A 447 11.44 -24.21 13.01
N LEU A 448 12.57 -23.90 12.36
CA LEU A 448 13.08 -22.54 12.24
C LEU A 448 12.08 -21.66 11.48
N ALA A 449 11.52 -22.16 10.38
CA ALA A 449 10.53 -21.45 9.59
C ALA A 449 9.23 -21.18 10.35
N GLU A 450 8.77 -22.12 11.18
CA GLU A 450 7.59 -21.91 12.05
C GLU A 450 7.84 -20.80 13.08
N ARG A 451 8.99 -20.82 13.77
CA ARG A 451 9.33 -19.78 14.75
C ARG A 451 9.57 -18.41 14.11
N TRP A 452 10.21 -18.39 12.94
CA TRP A 452 10.41 -17.16 12.18
C TRP A 452 9.08 -16.59 11.70
N LEU A 453 8.17 -17.43 11.18
CA LEU A 453 6.84 -17.02 10.75
C LEU A 453 6.01 -16.46 11.92
N ALA A 454 6.04 -17.11 13.08
CA ALA A 454 5.37 -16.61 14.27
C ALA A 454 5.87 -15.22 14.69
N GLY A 455 7.19 -15.01 14.65
CA GLY A 455 7.81 -13.70 14.87
C GLY A 455 7.37 -12.64 13.85
N ALA A 456 7.34 -13.00 12.55
CA ALA A 456 6.94 -12.10 11.48
C ALA A 456 5.45 -11.70 11.58
N ILE A 457 4.55 -12.64 11.86
CA ILE A 457 3.12 -12.34 12.05
C ILE A 457 2.90 -11.45 13.28
N TYR A 458 3.60 -11.74 14.38
CA TYR A 458 3.52 -10.91 15.58
C TYR A 458 4.00 -9.48 15.31
N GLU A 459 5.17 -9.32 14.68
CA GLU A 459 5.71 -8.01 14.32
C GLU A 459 4.74 -7.24 13.42
N GLU A 460 4.23 -7.87 12.36
CA GLU A 460 3.31 -7.24 11.42
C GLU A 460 2.03 -6.77 12.14
N THR A 461 1.43 -7.64 12.95
CA THR A 461 0.18 -7.36 13.66
C THR A 461 0.36 -6.25 14.70
N ALA A 462 1.45 -6.31 15.49
CA ALA A 462 1.74 -5.30 16.50
C ALA A 462 2.07 -3.95 15.84
N ARG A 463 2.90 -3.94 14.79
CA ARG A 463 3.21 -2.74 14.00
C ARG A 463 1.94 -2.09 13.45
N ARG A 464 1.03 -2.88 12.86
CA ARG A 464 -0.28 -2.39 12.38
C ARG A 464 -1.13 -1.79 13.50
N HIS A 465 -1.14 -2.42 14.67
CA HIS A 465 -1.84 -1.90 15.84
C HIS A 465 -1.28 -0.53 16.28
N PHE A 466 0.05 -0.40 16.41
CA PHE A 466 0.70 0.86 16.76
C PHE A 466 0.50 1.94 15.70
N GLN A 467 0.54 1.58 14.40
CA GLN A 467 0.23 2.50 13.31
C GLN A 467 -1.19 3.05 13.43
N LYS A 468 -2.18 2.18 13.65
CA LYS A 468 -3.57 2.60 13.88
C LYS A 468 -3.69 3.51 15.10
N TRP A 469 -3.09 3.12 16.22
CA TRP A 469 -3.14 3.89 17.47
C TRP A 469 -2.50 5.27 17.32
N ASN A 470 -1.34 5.37 16.67
CA ASN A 470 -0.67 6.65 16.40
C ASN A 470 -1.53 7.54 15.47
N TRP A 471 -2.12 6.98 14.42
CA TRP A 471 -2.99 7.74 13.51
C TRP A 471 -4.26 8.26 14.19
N GLN A 472 -4.84 7.51 15.12
CA GLN A 472 -6.03 7.93 15.86
C GLN A 472 -5.80 9.15 16.77
N ARG A 473 -4.54 9.52 17.04
CA ARG A 473 -4.16 10.68 17.86
C ARG A 473 -3.99 11.97 17.07
N VAL A 474 -3.94 11.90 15.74
CA VAL A 474 -3.67 13.06 14.86
C VAL A 474 -4.82 14.08 14.84
N GLY A 475 -6.05 13.65 15.14
CA GLY A 475 -7.26 14.47 15.12
C GLY A 475 -7.97 14.60 16.47
N ASN A 476 -7.29 14.27 17.58
CA ASN A 476 -7.83 14.27 18.94
C ASN A 476 -7.11 15.27 19.84
#